data_AF-A0A6M2DZN0-F1
#
_entry.id   AF-A0A6M2DZN0-F1
#
_cell.length_a   1.000
_cell.length_b   1.000
_cell.length_c   1.000
_cell.angle_alpha   90.00
_cell.angle_beta   90.00
_cell.angle_gamma   90.00
#
_symmetry.space_group_name_H-M   'P 1'
#
loop_
_entity.id
_entity.type
_entity.pdbx_description
1 polymer ?
#
loop_
_entity_poly.entity_id
_entity_poly.type
_entity_poly.pdbx_seq_one_letter_code
_entity_poly.pdbx_strand_id
1 'polypeptide(L)'
;MTKINKSFIWGSLFASLTWTISLYLYWSLNSSAQMQQSSSTSYSPVPAQLISKQRPYSSNDVLPENKNELSRKAKKWEKYAKNKYMLQDNKYDVLKKPKQLDENKKVYNPNKVSDNLLHKLQPIVVLPDFDEPGMVQTPEELLLKEEGYKNHAFNVLLSKKIGLDRNLPDTRHELCEKQIYSSNLPKASIIICFYNEDLTTLLRSVYSVFQRTPESILHEVILVDDYSDRCDELGEPLETGLRDIFEDHQNNFLKEWYKKVRILRLHNREGLIRARVLGARNATGDVLVFLDSHIEVNKVWLEPLLERIKHEETTVVMPVIDIINADTFNYTPSPLVRGGFNWGLHFKWDNLPEGTDDG
;
A
#
# COMPACT_ATOMS: atom_id res chain seq x y z
N MET A 1 -10.21 -48.32 -56.34
CA MET A 1 -9.58 -48.26 -55.00
C MET A 1 -8.62 -47.08 -54.97
N THR A 2 -9.02 -45.97 -54.36
CA THR A 2 -8.23 -44.74 -54.23
C THR A 2 -7.20 -44.90 -53.11
N LYS A 3 -5.91 -44.71 -53.43
CA LYS A 3 -4.81 -44.75 -52.44
C LYS A 3 -4.97 -43.56 -51.49
N ILE A 4 -5.34 -43.82 -50.23
CA ILE A 4 -5.34 -42.80 -49.17
C ILE A 4 -3.92 -42.30 -48.99
N ASN A 5 -3.76 -40.98 -49.03
CA ASN A 5 -2.46 -40.33 -49.00
C ASN A 5 -1.86 -40.47 -47.59
N LYS A 6 -0.67 -41.08 -47.47
CA LYS A 6 -0.03 -41.37 -46.17
C LYS A 6 0.12 -40.11 -45.31
N SER A 7 0.33 -38.95 -45.94
CA SER A 7 0.44 -37.65 -45.26
C SER A 7 -0.85 -37.22 -44.55
N PHE A 8 -2.02 -37.60 -45.07
CA PHE A 8 -3.30 -37.30 -44.42
C PHE A 8 -3.49 -38.12 -43.13
N ILE A 9 -3.08 -39.39 -43.15
CA ILE A 9 -3.11 -40.26 -41.98
C ILE A 9 -2.15 -39.75 -40.90
N TRP A 10 -0.94 -39.36 -41.28
CA TRP A 10 0.02 -38.74 -40.35
C TRP A 10 -0.51 -37.42 -39.77
N GLY A 11 -1.11 -36.55 -40.60
CA GLY A 11 -1.74 -35.31 -40.12
C GLY A 11 -2.87 -35.56 -39.12
N SER A 12 -3.73 -36.56 -39.38
CA SER A 12 -4.81 -36.94 -38.46
C SER A 12 -4.28 -37.52 -37.15
N LEU A 13 -3.19 -38.29 -37.18
CA LEU A 13 -2.56 -38.85 -35.98
C LEU A 13 -1.91 -37.75 -35.13
N PHE A 14 -1.20 -36.81 -35.74
CA PHE A 14 -0.62 -35.66 -35.02
C PHE A 14 -1.70 -34.77 -34.41
N ALA A 15 -2.76 -34.46 -35.15
CA ALA A 15 -3.89 -33.68 -34.63
C ALA A 15 -4.57 -34.39 -33.44
N SER A 16 -4.81 -35.70 -33.55
CA SER A 16 -5.39 -36.49 -32.46
C SER A 16 -4.49 -36.49 -31.22
N LEU A 17 -3.17 -36.67 -31.40
CA LEU A 17 -2.21 -36.64 -30.28
C LEU A 17 -2.20 -35.28 -29.58
N THR A 18 -2.16 -34.18 -30.34
CA THR A 18 -2.19 -32.84 -29.76
C THR A 18 -3.48 -32.57 -28.97
N TRP A 19 -4.63 -33.01 -29.49
CA TRP A 19 -5.91 -32.89 -28.77
C TRP A 19 -5.96 -33.75 -27.50
N THR A 20 -5.40 -34.95 -27.51
CA THR A 20 -5.34 -35.80 -26.31
C THR A 20 -4.46 -35.19 -25.21
N ILE A 21 -3.33 -34.56 -25.57
CA ILE A 21 -2.46 -33.87 -24.62
C ILE A 21 -3.18 -32.65 -24.03
N SER A 22 -3.85 -31.85 -24.86
CA SER A 22 -4.63 -30.70 -24.39
C SER A 22 -5.79 -31.11 -23.47
N LEU A 23 -6.52 -32.18 -23.80
CA LEU A 23 -7.57 -32.73 -22.93
C LEU A 23 -7.03 -33.28 -21.62
N TYR A 24 -5.86 -33.94 -21.65
CA TYR A 24 -5.20 -34.43 -20.44
C TYR A 24 -4.75 -33.28 -19.53
N LEU A 25 -4.14 -32.23 -20.09
CA LEU A 25 -3.74 -31.04 -19.32
C LEU A 25 -4.96 -30.31 -18.72
N TYR A 26 -6.03 -30.15 -19.51
CA TYR A 26 -7.28 -29.57 -19.03
C TYR A 26 -7.88 -30.38 -17.87
N TRP A 27 -7.95 -31.71 -18.03
CA TRP A 27 -8.44 -32.59 -16.97
C TRP A 27 -7.54 -32.55 -15.73
N SER A 28 -6.21 -32.60 -15.89
CA SER A 28 -5.26 -32.56 -14.77
C SER A 28 -5.35 -31.26 -13.96
N LEU A 29 -5.47 -30.11 -14.64
CA LEU A 29 -5.68 -28.81 -13.99
C LEU A 29 -7.04 -28.73 -13.27
N ASN A 30 -8.08 -29.35 -13.83
CA ASN A 30 -9.42 -29.34 -13.23
C ASN A 30 -9.57 -30.37 -12.09
N SER A 31 -8.89 -31.51 -12.16
CA SER A 31 -8.86 -32.51 -11.08
C SER A 31 -8.10 -32.03 -9.86
N SER A 32 -7.04 -31.22 -10.06
CA SER A 32 -6.35 -30.55 -8.95
C SER A 32 -7.22 -29.46 -8.30
N ALA A 33 -8.15 -28.84 -9.04
CA ALA A 33 -9.18 -27.98 -8.47
C ALA A 33 -10.26 -28.75 -7.69
N GLN A 34 -10.60 -29.98 -8.07
CA GLN A 34 -11.59 -30.82 -7.36
C GLN A 34 -11.04 -31.54 -6.12
N MET A 35 -9.75 -31.87 -6.05
CA MET A 35 -9.17 -32.48 -4.83
C MET A 35 -9.12 -31.55 -3.61
N GLN A 36 -9.32 -30.24 -3.79
CA GLN A 36 -9.55 -29.30 -2.67
C GLN A 36 -11.02 -29.19 -2.25
N GLN A 37 -11.98 -29.76 -2.99
CA GLN A 37 -13.40 -29.76 -2.65
C GLN A 37 -13.85 -31.03 -1.89
N SER A 38 -13.05 -32.11 -1.88
CA SER A 38 -13.44 -33.40 -1.26
C SER A 38 -12.96 -33.61 0.19
N SER A 39 -12.43 -32.57 0.85
CA SER A 39 -12.25 -32.57 2.31
C SER A 39 -13.31 -31.70 2.99
N SER A 40 -14.58 -32.04 2.78
CA SER A 40 -15.71 -31.49 3.52
C SER A 40 -15.85 -32.23 4.85
N THR A 41 -15.18 -31.78 5.89
CA THR A 41 -15.58 -32.13 7.27
C THR A 41 -16.81 -31.30 7.63
N SER A 42 -17.92 -31.97 7.84
CA SER A 42 -19.17 -31.40 8.36
C SER A 42 -18.95 -30.75 9.73
N TYR A 43 -19.16 -29.44 9.85
CA TYR A 43 -19.23 -28.76 11.14
C TYR A 43 -20.69 -28.45 11.47
N SER A 44 -21.23 -29.15 12.46
CA SER A 44 -22.37 -28.67 13.25
C SER A 44 -21.87 -27.63 14.27
N PRO A 45 -22.69 -26.61 14.62
CA PRO A 45 -22.26 -25.51 15.46
C PRO A 45 -22.08 -25.98 16.91
N VAL A 46 -20.90 -25.76 17.48
CA VAL A 46 -20.64 -25.96 18.92
C VAL A 46 -20.65 -24.59 19.61
N PRO A 47 -21.31 -24.44 20.78
CA PRO A 47 -21.45 -23.16 21.47
C PRO A 47 -20.12 -22.53 21.89
N ALA A 48 -20.08 -21.20 21.84
CA ALA A 48 -18.98 -20.36 22.26
C ALA A 48 -18.72 -20.44 23.77
N GLN A 49 -18.05 -21.49 24.22
CA GLN A 49 -17.42 -21.62 25.55
C GLN A 49 -16.59 -22.90 25.54
N LEU A 50 -15.29 -22.80 25.18
CA LEU A 50 -14.17 -23.71 25.51
C LEU A 50 -13.05 -23.64 24.44
N ILE A 51 -12.36 -22.50 24.33
CA ILE A 51 -10.95 -22.48 23.88
C ILE A 51 -10.17 -21.52 24.78
N SER A 52 -9.92 -21.95 26.02
CA SER A 52 -8.83 -21.44 26.85
C SER A 52 -7.89 -22.61 27.17
N LYS A 53 -7.11 -23.02 26.17
CA LYS A 53 -5.87 -23.75 26.38
C LYS A 53 -4.77 -23.11 25.55
N GLN A 54 -4.30 -21.97 26.08
CA GLN A 54 -2.98 -21.45 25.77
C GLN A 54 -1.96 -22.56 25.99
N ARG A 55 -1.10 -22.82 25.01
CA ARG A 55 0.20 -23.44 25.32
C ARG A 55 1.03 -22.36 26.02
N PRO A 56 1.73 -22.68 27.13
CA PRO A 56 2.69 -21.75 27.69
C PRO A 56 3.80 -21.54 26.67
N TYR A 57 3.99 -20.27 26.26
CA TYR A 57 5.14 -19.84 25.49
C TYR A 57 6.39 -20.12 26.32
N SER A 58 7.26 -20.99 25.83
CA SER A 58 8.54 -21.27 26.46
C SER A 58 9.43 -20.04 26.32
N SER A 59 9.83 -19.45 27.44
CA SER A 59 10.71 -18.28 27.53
C SER A 59 12.17 -18.53 27.10
N ASN A 60 12.44 -19.59 26.32
CA ASN A 60 13.79 -20.00 25.95
C ASN A 60 14.11 -19.92 24.45
N ASP A 61 13.19 -19.48 23.59
CA ASP A 61 13.46 -19.26 22.14
C ASP A 61 13.45 -17.77 21.75
N VAL A 62 13.77 -16.88 22.70
CA VAL A 62 14.22 -15.53 22.38
C VAL A 62 15.68 -15.65 21.93
N LEU A 63 15.92 -15.67 20.62
CA LEU A 63 17.23 -15.30 20.10
C LEU A 63 17.52 -13.89 20.65
N PRO A 64 18.59 -13.70 21.44
CA PRO A 64 18.84 -12.41 22.05
C PRO A 64 19.04 -11.40 20.92
N GLU A 65 18.21 -10.37 20.93
CA GLU A 65 18.36 -9.16 20.12
C GLU A 65 19.75 -8.60 20.40
N ASN A 66 20.71 -8.99 19.57
CA ASN A 66 22.09 -8.62 19.77
C ASN A 66 22.19 -7.17 19.27
N LYS A 67 21.93 -6.20 20.15
CA LYS A 67 22.18 -4.77 19.91
C LYS A 67 23.61 -4.54 19.37
N ASN A 68 24.55 -5.45 19.67
CA ASN A 68 25.89 -5.44 19.09
C ASN A 68 25.94 -5.85 17.62
N GLU A 69 25.01 -6.65 17.10
CA GLU A 69 24.95 -7.06 15.70
C GLU A 69 24.30 -6.00 14.81
N LEU A 70 23.23 -5.34 15.27
CA LEU A 70 22.69 -4.12 14.64
C LEU A 70 23.71 -2.98 14.69
N SER A 71 24.40 -2.78 15.82
CA SER A 71 25.52 -1.82 15.92
C SER A 71 26.73 -2.20 15.06
N ARG A 72 27.04 -3.50 14.90
CA ARG A 72 28.10 -3.97 13.98
C ARG A 72 27.70 -3.82 12.52
N LYS A 73 26.44 -4.06 12.16
CA LYS A 73 25.91 -3.80 10.82
C LYS A 73 25.96 -2.29 10.55
N ALA A 74 25.47 -1.45 11.46
CA ALA A 74 25.57 0.01 11.36
C ALA A 74 27.03 0.51 11.21
N LYS A 75 27.97 0.01 12.01
CA LYS A 75 29.41 0.34 11.88
C LYS A 75 30.05 -0.19 10.59
N LYS A 76 29.61 -1.35 10.11
CA LYS A 76 30.04 -1.91 8.82
C LYS A 76 29.54 -1.06 7.65
N TRP A 77 28.33 -0.53 7.76
CA TRP A 77 27.72 0.37 6.78
C TRP A 77 28.29 1.80 6.87
N GLU A 78 28.59 2.33 8.06
CA GLU A 78 29.39 3.55 8.22
C GLU A 78 30.76 3.40 7.57
N LYS A 79 31.40 2.23 7.71
CA LYS A 79 32.67 1.92 7.05
C LYS A 79 32.52 1.79 5.53
N TYR A 80 31.40 1.25 5.05
CA TYR A 80 31.11 1.15 3.61
C TYR A 80 30.79 2.52 3.00
N ALA A 81 30.00 3.35 3.68
CA ALA A 81 29.74 4.75 3.32
C ALA A 81 31.04 5.55 3.36
N LYS A 82 31.81 5.49 4.45
CA LYS A 82 33.14 6.11 4.53
C LYS A 82 34.06 5.60 3.42
N ASN A 83 34.13 4.30 3.10
CA ASN A 83 35.00 3.85 2.01
C ASN A 83 34.50 4.26 0.62
N LYS A 84 33.19 4.32 0.38
CA LYS A 84 32.60 4.76 -0.89
C LYS A 84 32.85 6.25 -1.14
N TYR A 85 32.90 7.06 -0.08
CA TYR A 85 33.14 8.50 -0.16
C TYR A 85 34.62 8.92 0.07
N MET A 86 35.42 8.17 0.84
CA MET A 86 36.87 8.42 1.06
C MET A 86 37.75 7.99 -0.12
N LEU A 87 37.26 7.15 -1.04
CA LEU A 87 37.94 6.89 -2.31
C LEU A 87 37.97 8.13 -3.23
N GLN A 88 37.20 9.18 -2.93
CA GLN A 88 37.30 10.47 -3.61
C GLN A 88 38.28 11.46 -2.95
N ASP A 89 38.63 11.28 -1.66
CA ASP A 89 39.43 12.25 -0.90
C ASP A 89 40.96 12.01 -0.96
N ASN A 90 41.42 10.82 -1.36
CA ASN A 90 42.84 10.47 -1.38
C ASN A 90 43.68 11.05 -2.55
N LYS A 91 43.36 12.26 -3.04
CA LYS A 91 44.22 12.97 -4.00
C LYS A 91 44.77 14.31 -3.51
N TYR A 92 44.52 14.69 -2.26
CA TYR A 92 44.98 15.99 -1.75
C TYR A 92 45.68 15.84 -0.41
N ASP A 93 46.85 15.20 -0.42
CA ASP A 93 47.74 15.16 0.73
C ASP A 93 49.15 15.62 0.34
N VAL A 94 49.24 16.86 -0.16
CA VAL A 94 50.49 17.64 -0.14
C VAL A 94 50.10 19.09 0.14
N LEU A 95 50.41 19.57 1.33
CA LEU A 95 51.20 20.80 1.57
C LEU A 95 51.10 21.22 3.05
N LYS A 96 52.15 20.87 3.80
CA LYS A 96 52.48 21.41 5.12
C LYS A 96 52.86 22.90 5.01
N LYS A 97 52.34 23.71 5.96
CA LYS A 97 52.80 24.99 6.55
C LYS A 97 53.38 26.10 5.63
N PRO A 98 52.99 27.37 5.81
CA PRO A 98 53.44 28.47 4.96
C PRO A 98 54.86 28.94 5.32
N LYS A 99 55.73 29.09 4.31
CA LYS A 99 56.89 30.01 4.33
C LYS A 99 56.55 31.23 3.46
N GLN A 100 57.09 32.38 3.86
CA GLN A 100 56.81 33.72 3.33
C GLN A 100 56.94 33.82 1.81
N LEU A 101 56.04 34.61 1.21
CA LEU A 101 55.94 34.93 -0.22
C LEU A 101 57.09 35.85 -0.67
N ASP A 102 57.64 35.55 -1.84
CA ASP A 102 58.25 36.54 -2.75
C ASP A 102 57.42 36.62 -4.03
N GLU A 103 57.17 37.85 -4.46
CA GLU A 103 56.28 38.23 -5.56
C GLU A 103 56.88 38.00 -6.95
N ASN A 104 56.01 37.75 -7.93
CA ASN A 104 56.23 37.72 -9.39
C ASN A 104 56.50 36.34 -10.05
N LYS A 105 55.41 35.60 -10.34
CA LYS A 105 55.25 34.80 -11.58
C LYS A 105 53.78 34.42 -11.80
N LYS A 106 53.19 34.86 -12.91
CA LYS A 106 51.88 34.38 -13.40
C LYS A 106 52.02 32.93 -13.85
N VAL A 107 51.38 32.00 -13.14
CA VAL A 107 51.29 30.58 -13.51
C VAL A 107 49.82 30.26 -13.81
N TYR A 108 49.53 29.84 -15.05
CA TYR A 108 48.24 29.26 -15.41
C TYR A 108 48.13 27.88 -14.77
N ASN A 109 47.13 27.69 -13.90
CA ASN A 109 46.93 26.45 -13.14
C ASN A 109 45.82 25.58 -13.81
N PRO A 110 46.15 24.39 -14.35
CA PRO A 110 45.18 23.52 -15.02
C PRO A 110 44.25 22.76 -14.06
N ASN A 111 44.44 22.87 -12.74
CA ASN A 111 43.64 22.17 -11.73
C ASN A 111 42.63 23.06 -11.01
N LYS A 112 42.30 24.24 -11.54
CA LYS A 112 41.27 25.09 -10.94
C LYS A 112 39.90 24.52 -11.31
N VAL A 113 39.35 23.68 -10.43
CA VAL A 113 37.93 23.33 -10.44
C VAL A 113 37.16 24.65 -10.53
N SER A 114 36.34 24.82 -11.58
CA SER A 114 35.65 26.10 -11.80
C SER A 114 34.88 26.47 -10.54
N ASP A 115 34.93 27.73 -10.13
CA ASP A 115 34.24 28.20 -8.93
C ASP A 115 32.72 27.85 -8.97
N ASN A 116 32.15 27.70 -10.17
CA ASN A 116 30.80 27.19 -10.42
C ASN A 116 30.54 25.74 -9.97
N LEU A 117 31.55 24.86 -10.03
CA LEU A 117 31.42 23.46 -9.59
C LEU A 117 31.52 23.37 -8.06
N LEU A 118 32.39 24.18 -7.44
CA LEU A 118 32.46 24.29 -5.98
C LEU A 118 31.18 24.89 -5.40
N HIS A 119 30.58 25.89 -6.06
CA HIS A 119 29.26 26.42 -5.69
C HIS A 119 28.13 25.39 -5.84
N LYS A 120 28.22 24.47 -6.80
CA LYS A 120 27.25 23.36 -6.96
C LYS A 120 27.41 22.23 -5.94
N LEU A 121 28.58 22.12 -5.32
CA LEU A 121 28.94 21.07 -4.36
C LEU A 121 28.95 21.55 -2.91
N GLN A 122 28.64 22.82 -2.65
CA GLN A 122 28.43 23.30 -1.29
C GLN A 122 27.18 22.61 -0.71
N PRO A 123 27.24 22.11 0.55
CA PRO A 123 26.04 21.66 1.23
C PRO A 123 25.05 22.81 1.25
N ILE A 124 23.82 22.55 0.85
CA ILE A 124 22.74 23.53 0.91
C ILE A 124 22.64 23.96 2.38
N VAL A 125 22.99 25.23 2.64
CA VAL A 125 22.77 25.84 3.94
C VAL A 125 21.26 25.95 4.10
N VAL A 126 20.70 25.11 4.97
CA VAL A 126 19.27 25.13 5.30
C VAL A 126 18.96 26.48 5.93
N LEU A 127 18.25 27.34 5.21
CA LEU A 127 17.68 28.57 5.77
C LEU A 127 16.56 28.18 6.74
N PRO A 128 16.37 28.87 7.89
CA PRO A 128 15.50 28.40 8.97
C PRO A 128 13.99 28.38 8.68
N ASP A 129 13.54 28.84 7.51
CA ASP A 129 12.13 29.21 7.29
C ASP A 129 11.45 28.50 6.09
N PHE A 130 12.00 27.40 5.60
CA PHE A 130 11.30 26.53 4.63
C PHE A 130 11.08 25.15 5.25
N ASP A 131 10.11 25.04 6.15
CA ASP A 131 9.57 23.74 6.58
C ASP A 131 8.57 23.23 5.54
N GLU A 132 9.06 22.93 4.32
CA GLU A 132 8.24 22.13 3.40
C GLU A 132 8.22 20.69 3.90
N PRO A 133 7.04 20.13 4.17
CA PRO A 133 6.94 18.75 4.61
C PRO A 133 7.50 17.84 3.51
N GLY A 134 8.59 17.12 3.82
CA GLY A 134 9.25 16.17 2.91
C GLY A 134 10.68 16.54 2.52
N MET A 135 11.18 17.72 2.94
CA MET A 135 12.61 18.01 2.87
C MET A 135 13.39 17.12 3.85
N VAL A 136 14.50 16.60 3.34
CA VAL A 136 15.42 15.72 4.08
C VAL A 136 16.41 16.60 4.83
N GLN A 137 16.33 16.60 6.15
CA GLN A 137 17.18 17.41 7.03
C GLN A 137 18.35 16.61 7.60
N THR A 138 18.21 15.29 7.73
CA THR A 138 19.23 14.43 8.35
C THR A 138 19.58 13.20 7.48
N PRO A 139 20.75 12.59 7.68
CA PRO A 139 21.09 11.32 7.02
C PRO A 139 20.11 10.19 7.35
N GLU A 140 19.52 10.19 8.54
CA GLU A 140 18.52 9.20 8.96
C GLU A 140 17.21 9.37 8.17
N GLU A 141 16.79 10.62 7.95
CA GLU A 141 15.62 10.91 7.10
C GLU A 141 15.86 10.52 5.64
N LEU A 142 17.09 10.68 5.14
CA LEU A 142 17.45 10.22 3.80
C LEU A 142 17.30 8.70 3.69
N LEU A 143 17.80 7.95 4.68
CA LEU A 143 17.68 6.50 4.73
C LEU A 143 16.22 6.05 4.79
N LEU A 144 15.40 6.69 5.64
CA LEU A 144 13.97 6.40 5.75
C LEU A 144 13.25 6.65 4.42
N LYS A 145 13.60 7.73 3.71
CA LYS A 145 13.05 8.03 2.39
C LYS A 145 13.47 6.98 1.36
N GLU A 146 14.77 6.65 1.27
CA GLU A 146 15.29 5.67 0.31
C GLU A 146 14.74 4.26 0.54
N GLU A 147 14.71 3.80 1.80
CA GLU A 147 14.11 2.51 2.16
C GLU A 147 12.60 2.49 1.91
N GLY A 148 11.93 3.61 2.18
CA GLY A 148 10.51 3.81 1.86
C GLY A 148 10.18 3.55 0.40
N TYR A 149 10.90 4.20 -0.53
CA TYR A 149 10.71 3.95 -1.96
C TYR A 149 11.06 2.51 -2.37
N LYS A 150 12.10 1.95 -1.77
CA LYS A 150 12.52 0.57 -2.09
C LYS A 150 11.45 -0.46 -1.69
N ASN A 151 10.82 -0.27 -0.53
CA ASN A 151 9.90 -1.25 0.04
C ASN A 151 8.44 -0.99 -0.36
N HIS A 152 8.05 0.27 -0.55
CA HIS A 152 6.65 0.68 -0.71
C HIS A 152 6.39 1.54 -1.96
N ALA A 153 7.43 1.94 -2.70
CA ALA A 153 7.33 2.77 -3.90
C ALA A 153 6.75 4.19 -3.70
N PHE A 154 6.80 4.73 -2.48
CA PHE A 154 6.43 6.12 -2.18
C PHE A 154 7.25 6.71 -1.02
N ASN A 155 7.09 8.02 -0.78
CA ASN A 155 7.83 8.77 0.22
C ASN A 155 7.34 8.51 1.67
N VAL A 156 7.80 7.42 2.28
CA VAL A 156 7.45 7.05 3.67
C VAL A 156 7.86 8.11 4.70
N LEU A 157 8.97 8.81 4.48
CA LEU A 157 9.38 9.92 5.35
C LEU A 157 8.28 10.98 5.43
N LEU A 158 7.77 11.40 4.27
CA LEU A 158 6.69 12.38 4.21
C LEU A 158 5.39 11.81 4.79
N SER A 159 5.04 10.56 4.46
CA SER A 159 3.90 9.87 5.06
C SER A 159 3.96 9.95 6.59
N LYS A 160 5.12 9.70 7.21
CA LYS A 160 5.27 9.78 8.67
C LYS A 160 5.13 11.21 9.19
N LYS A 161 5.70 12.20 8.49
CA LYS A 161 5.64 13.62 8.90
C LYS A 161 4.22 14.21 8.85
N ILE A 162 3.40 13.84 7.87
CA ILE A 162 2.02 14.35 7.76
C ILE A 162 1.05 13.75 8.78
N GLY A 163 1.43 12.66 9.48
CA GLY A 163 0.60 12.03 10.50
C GLY A 163 -0.63 11.29 9.94
N LEU A 164 -1.50 10.84 10.84
CA LEU A 164 -2.72 10.09 10.50
C LEU A 164 -3.91 11.03 10.20
N ASP A 165 -4.01 12.13 10.95
CA ASP A 165 -5.04 13.14 10.79
C ASP A 165 -4.49 14.32 9.98
N ARG A 166 -5.00 14.46 8.75
CA ARG A 166 -4.73 15.63 7.93
C ARG A 166 -5.99 16.09 7.22
N ASN A 167 -6.09 17.40 7.03
CA ASN A 167 -7.16 18.00 6.26
C ASN A 167 -6.97 17.69 4.78
N LEU A 168 -8.06 17.31 4.12
CA LEU A 168 -8.13 17.13 2.67
C LEU A 168 -8.91 18.27 2.03
N PRO A 169 -8.55 18.71 0.82
CA PRO A 169 -9.40 19.59 0.03
C PRO A 169 -10.71 18.87 -0.32
N ASP A 170 -11.80 19.62 -0.35
CA ASP A 170 -13.05 19.11 -0.90
C ASP A 170 -12.97 19.16 -2.42
N THR A 171 -12.81 17.99 -3.03
CA THR A 171 -12.63 17.83 -4.49
C THR A 171 -13.95 17.58 -5.22
N ARG A 172 -15.06 17.53 -4.49
CA ARG A 172 -16.38 17.25 -5.06
C ARG A 172 -16.87 18.44 -5.87
N HIS A 173 -17.72 18.17 -6.85
CA HIS A 173 -18.42 19.22 -7.59
C HIS A 173 -19.38 19.99 -6.66
N GLU A 174 -19.57 21.29 -6.87
CA GLU A 174 -20.41 22.16 -6.01
C GLU A 174 -21.86 21.65 -5.90
N LEU A 175 -22.36 20.93 -6.91
CA LEU A 175 -23.70 20.32 -6.89
C LEU A 175 -23.81 19.17 -5.88
N CYS A 176 -22.71 18.52 -5.51
CA CYS A 176 -22.70 17.44 -4.52
C CYS A 176 -23.04 17.96 -3.11
N GLU A 177 -22.69 19.21 -2.81
CA GLU A 177 -23.00 19.83 -1.51
C GLU A 177 -24.51 20.03 -1.31
N LYS A 178 -25.25 20.22 -2.41
CA LYS A 178 -26.70 20.44 -2.41
C LYS A 178 -27.51 19.13 -2.34
N GLN A 179 -26.86 17.98 -2.46
CA GLN A 179 -27.54 16.68 -2.41
C GLN A 179 -27.93 16.32 -0.99
N ILE A 180 -29.15 15.78 -0.84
CA ILE A 180 -29.68 15.30 0.44
C ILE A 180 -29.87 13.79 0.33
N TYR A 181 -29.24 13.05 1.23
CA TYR A 181 -29.30 11.59 1.27
C TYR A 181 -30.33 11.12 2.29
N SER A 182 -30.84 9.91 2.11
CA SER A 182 -31.80 9.30 3.02
C SER A 182 -31.18 9.09 4.41
N SER A 183 -31.98 9.24 5.46
CA SER A 183 -31.53 8.95 6.84
C SER A 183 -31.40 7.44 7.12
N ASN A 184 -32.07 6.60 6.34
CA ASN A 184 -32.09 5.15 6.51
C ASN A 184 -31.28 4.46 5.40
N LEU A 185 -29.96 4.64 5.39
CA LEU A 185 -29.06 3.98 4.46
C LEU A 185 -28.67 2.57 4.96
N PRO A 186 -28.40 1.62 4.06
CA PRO A 186 -27.89 0.30 4.43
C PRO A 186 -26.52 0.41 5.11
N LYS A 187 -26.17 -0.53 5.99
CA LYS A 187 -24.88 -0.50 6.69
C LYS A 187 -23.78 -1.16 5.88
N ALA A 188 -22.61 -0.52 5.81
CA ALA A 188 -21.48 -1.01 5.04
C ALA A 188 -20.44 -1.73 5.90
N SER A 189 -20.01 -2.92 5.44
CA SER A 189 -18.76 -3.56 5.86
C SER A 189 -17.64 -3.14 4.93
N ILE A 190 -16.64 -2.43 5.46
CA ILE A 190 -15.47 -1.98 4.71
C ILE A 190 -14.40 -3.05 4.81
N ILE A 191 -13.84 -3.47 3.67
CA ILE A 191 -12.82 -4.50 3.56
C ILE A 191 -11.56 -3.88 2.97
N ILE A 192 -10.47 -3.91 3.73
CA ILE A 192 -9.15 -3.41 3.33
C ILE A 192 -8.18 -4.59 3.32
N CYS A 193 -7.75 -5.00 2.12
CA CYS A 193 -6.74 -6.05 1.99
C CYS A 193 -5.36 -5.41 1.92
N PHE A 194 -4.36 -5.99 2.60
CA PHE A 194 -2.99 -5.49 2.59
C PHE A 194 -1.96 -6.62 2.60
N TYR A 195 -0.78 -6.34 2.04
CA TYR A 195 0.39 -7.20 2.09
C TYR A 195 1.63 -6.30 2.15
N ASN A 196 2.40 -6.37 3.24
CA ASN A 196 3.61 -5.56 3.45
C ASN A 196 3.41 -4.05 3.25
N GLU A 197 2.21 -3.54 3.60
CA GLU A 197 1.91 -2.11 3.55
C GLU A 197 2.72 -1.31 4.59
N ASP A 198 2.99 -0.04 4.32
CA ASP A 198 3.55 0.86 5.34
C ASP A 198 2.54 1.08 6.47
N LEU A 199 2.98 0.90 7.72
CA LEU A 199 2.13 1.00 8.90
C LEU A 199 1.39 2.35 8.98
N THR A 200 2.09 3.47 8.77
CA THR A 200 1.48 4.80 8.90
C THR A 200 0.42 5.03 7.83
N THR A 201 0.67 4.56 6.61
CA THR A 201 -0.25 4.69 5.48
C THR A 201 -1.50 3.82 5.65
N LEU A 202 -1.34 2.59 6.15
CA LEU A 202 -2.45 1.71 6.51
C LEU A 202 -3.31 2.32 7.62
N LEU A 203 -2.67 2.79 8.71
CA LEU A 203 -3.36 3.44 9.82
C LEU A 203 -4.09 4.71 9.37
N ARG A 204 -3.50 5.51 8.47
CA ARG A 204 -4.16 6.70 7.90
C ARG A 204 -5.39 6.34 7.10
N SER A 205 -5.33 5.25 6.32
CA SER A 205 -6.49 4.75 5.57
C SER A 205 -7.65 4.42 6.51
N VAL A 206 -7.37 3.64 7.56
CA VAL A 206 -8.36 3.29 8.59
C VAL A 206 -8.88 4.52 9.31
N TYR A 207 -7.99 5.41 9.74
CA TYR A 207 -8.34 6.66 10.43
C TYR A 207 -9.28 7.52 9.57
N SER A 208 -8.97 7.70 8.28
CA SER A 208 -9.79 8.51 7.37
C SER A 208 -11.22 7.98 7.23
N VAL A 209 -11.38 6.65 7.17
CA VAL A 209 -12.67 5.96 7.09
C VAL A 209 -13.50 6.28 8.33
N PHE A 210 -12.93 6.10 9.51
CA PHE A 210 -13.63 6.38 10.76
C PHE A 210 -13.98 7.86 10.91
N GLN A 211 -13.02 8.74 10.64
CA GLN A 211 -13.19 10.18 10.83
C GLN A 211 -14.26 10.81 9.91
N ARG A 212 -14.50 10.22 8.74
CA ARG A 212 -15.38 10.81 7.71
C ARG A 212 -16.58 9.93 7.33
N THR A 213 -16.87 8.89 8.12
CA THR A 213 -18.04 8.04 7.92
C THR A 213 -18.95 8.08 9.13
N PRO A 214 -20.23 8.45 8.99
CA PRO A 214 -21.20 8.40 10.08
C PRO A 214 -21.32 7.01 10.71
N GLU A 215 -21.42 6.95 12.04
CA GLU A 215 -21.51 5.70 12.79
C GLU A 215 -22.75 4.87 12.41
N SER A 216 -23.83 5.54 12.01
CA SER A 216 -25.10 4.91 11.63
C SER A 216 -24.98 4.00 10.41
N ILE A 217 -24.06 4.31 9.49
CA ILE A 217 -23.88 3.58 8.22
C ILE A 217 -22.61 2.73 8.21
N LEU A 218 -21.67 2.95 9.13
CA LEU A 218 -20.47 2.12 9.26
C LEU A 218 -20.74 0.91 10.16
N HIS A 219 -20.78 -0.29 9.58
CA HIS A 219 -20.98 -1.54 10.31
C HIS A 219 -19.69 -2.05 10.96
N GLU A 220 -18.67 -2.32 10.14
CA GLU A 220 -17.37 -2.84 10.56
C GLU A 220 -16.29 -2.51 9.51
N VAL A 221 -15.04 -2.53 9.95
CA VAL A 221 -13.84 -2.45 9.09
C VAL A 221 -13.03 -3.74 9.27
N ILE A 222 -12.89 -4.50 8.20
CA ILE A 222 -12.18 -5.77 8.16
C ILE A 222 -10.86 -5.55 7.43
N LEU A 223 -9.76 -5.64 8.18
CA LEU A 223 -8.40 -5.63 7.64
C LEU A 223 -7.99 -7.07 7.33
N VAL A 224 -7.70 -7.36 6.07
CA VAL A 224 -7.31 -8.70 5.62
C VAL A 224 -5.81 -8.69 5.29
N ASP A 225 -5.02 -9.28 6.15
CA ASP A 225 -3.58 -9.46 5.99
C ASP A 225 -3.29 -10.69 5.14
N ASP A 226 -2.89 -10.47 3.88
CA ASP A 226 -2.54 -11.50 2.90
C ASP A 226 -1.11 -12.03 3.11
N TYR A 227 -0.84 -12.48 4.34
CA TYR A 227 0.42 -13.07 4.77
C TYR A 227 1.61 -12.12 4.68
N SER A 228 1.51 -10.94 5.30
CA SER A 228 2.62 -9.98 5.40
C SER A 228 3.82 -10.56 6.16
N ASP A 229 5.01 -10.37 5.60
CA ASP A 229 6.29 -10.84 6.16
C ASP A 229 6.87 -9.84 7.18
N ARG A 230 6.37 -8.60 7.20
CA ARG A 230 6.82 -7.51 8.09
C ARG A 230 6.13 -7.55 9.45
N CYS A 231 6.27 -8.65 10.20
CA CYS A 231 5.64 -8.78 11.53
C CYS A 231 6.15 -7.73 12.53
N ASP A 232 7.34 -7.17 12.30
CA ASP A 232 7.95 -6.08 13.05
C ASP A 232 7.19 -4.75 12.92
N GLU A 233 6.35 -4.59 11.91
CA GLU A 233 5.53 -3.38 11.70
C GLU A 233 4.02 -3.71 11.68
N LEU A 234 3.64 -4.83 11.06
CA LEU A 234 2.25 -5.21 10.81
C LEU A 234 1.71 -6.28 11.79
N GLY A 235 2.52 -6.70 12.76
CA GLY A 235 2.12 -7.56 13.88
C GLY A 235 1.53 -6.75 15.04
N GLU A 236 2.21 -6.79 16.18
CA GLU A 236 1.85 -6.03 17.39
C GLU A 236 1.77 -4.50 17.16
N PRO A 237 2.63 -3.85 16.36
CA PRO A 237 2.55 -2.40 16.18
C PRO A 237 1.31 -1.96 15.41
N LEU A 238 0.77 -2.78 14.50
CA LEU A 238 -0.52 -2.51 13.86
C LEU A 238 -1.66 -2.55 14.89
N GLU A 239 -1.69 -3.59 15.73
CA GLU A 239 -2.70 -3.73 16.78
C GLU A 239 -2.61 -2.60 17.81
N THR A 240 -1.39 -2.21 18.17
CA THR A 240 -1.13 -1.06 19.04
C THR A 240 -1.52 0.25 18.38
N GLY A 241 -1.12 0.51 17.14
CA GLY A 241 -1.49 1.74 16.43
C GLY A 241 -2.99 1.88 16.23
N LEU A 242 -3.69 0.78 15.95
CA LEU A 242 -5.16 0.77 15.92
C LEU A 242 -5.74 1.09 17.29
N ARG A 243 -5.26 0.44 18.36
CA ARG A 243 -5.71 0.74 19.72
C ARG A 243 -5.47 2.22 20.09
N ASP A 244 -4.29 2.75 19.80
CA ASP A 244 -3.89 4.12 20.13
C ASP A 244 -4.77 5.15 19.40
N ILE A 245 -5.15 4.91 18.14
CA ILE A 245 -6.13 5.72 17.39
C ILE A 245 -7.46 5.88 18.17
N PHE A 246 -7.87 4.85 18.91
CA PHE A 246 -9.18 4.86 19.59
C PHE A 246 -9.10 5.09 21.11
N GLU A 247 -7.90 5.07 21.71
CA GLU A 247 -7.68 5.31 23.15
C GLU A 247 -7.25 6.74 23.49
N ASP A 248 -6.51 7.43 22.62
CA ASP A 248 -5.86 8.71 22.95
C ASP A 248 -6.77 9.95 22.84
N HIS A 249 -7.93 9.82 22.19
CA HIS A 249 -8.82 10.96 22.04
C HIS A 249 -9.72 11.15 23.27
N GLN A 250 -9.73 12.37 23.81
CA GLN A 250 -10.64 12.92 24.83
C GLN A 250 -12.16 12.77 24.52
N ASN A 251 -12.54 11.97 23.53
CA ASN A 251 -13.90 11.72 23.07
C ASN A 251 -14.24 10.23 23.27
N ASN A 252 -15.09 9.94 24.25
CA ASN A 252 -15.63 8.59 24.53
C ASN A 252 -16.25 7.87 23.31
N PHE A 253 -16.55 8.59 22.22
CA PHE A 253 -17.12 8.05 20.99
C PHE A 253 -16.20 7.08 20.24
N LEU A 254 -14.87 7.30 20.25
CA LEU A 254 -13.93 6.51 19.45
C LEU A 254 -13.65 5.11 20.05
N LYS A 255 -13.88 4.93 21.36
CA LYS A 255 -13.68 3.64 22.04
C LYS A 255 -14.63 2.54 21.54
N GLU A 256 -15.85 2.91 21.14
CA GLU A 256 -16.80 1.97 20.54
C GLU A 256 -16.43 1.63 19.09
N TRP A 257 -15.67 2.49 18.41
CA TRP A 257 -15.22 2.25 17.04
C TRP A 257 -14.11 1.21 16.95
N TYR A 258 -13.23 1.10 17.96
CA TYR A 258 -12.24 0.02 18.00
C TYR A 258 -12.89 -1.37 17.91
N LYS A 259 -14.07 -1.54 18.52
CA LYS A 259 -14.83 -2.81 18.46
C LYS A 259 -15.35 -3.13 17.06
N LYS A 260 -15.39 -2.15 16.16
CA LYS A 260 -15.78 -2.31 14.76
C LYS A 260 -14.61 -2.72 13.86
N VAL A 261 -13.36 -2.72 14.35
CA VAL A 261 -12.19 -3.15 13.57
C VAL A 261 -11.85 -4.60 13.84
N ARG A 262 -11.65 -5.39 12.78
CA ARG A 262 -11.23 -6.79 12.85
C ARG A 262 -10.07 -7.05 11.92
N ILE A 263 -9.05 -7.77 12.39
CA ILE A 263 -7.93 -8.21 11.56
C ILE A 263 -8.09 -9.70 11.26
N LEU A 264 -8.11 -10.05 9.98
CA LEU A 264 -8.09 -11.42 9.49
C LEU A 264 -6.71 -11.69 8.89
N ARG A 265 -5.96 -12.61 9.48
CA ARG A 265 -4.62 -12.97 8.99
C ARG A 265 -4.65 -14.30 8.26
N LEU A 266 -4.21 -14.31 7.01
CA LEU A 266 -4.08 -15.54 6.24
C LEU A 266 -2.82 -16.31 6.65
N HIS A 267 -2.85 -17.63 6.49
CA HIS A 267 -1.71 -18.50 6.82
C HIS A 267 -0.73 -18.70 5.67
N ASN A 268 -1.12 -18.32 4.45
CA ASN A 268 -0.30 -18.34 3.25
C ASN A 268 -0.65 -17.11 2.41
N ARG A 269 0.25 -16.71 1.52
CA ARG A 269 -0.01 -15.64 0.55
C ARG A 269 -0.94 -16.15 -0.55
N GLU A 270 -2.19 -15.70 -0.52
CA GLU A 270 -3.26 -16.14 -1.43
C GLU A 270 -3.53 -15.13 -2.55
N GLY A 271 -3.07 -13.90 -2.40
CA GLY A 271 -3.26 -12.81 -3.35
C GLY A 271 -4.57 -12.04 -3.14
N LEU A 272 -4.60 -10.82 -3.67
CA LEU A 272 -5.66 -9.83 -3.47
C LEU A 272 -7.09 -10.38 -3.70
N ILE A 273 -7.28 -11.18 -4.74
CA ILE A 273 -8.61 -11.73 -5.08
C ILE A 273 -9.12 -12.63 -3.96
N ARG A 274 -8.29 -13.58 -3.48
CA ARG A 274 -8.69 -14.51 -2.44
C ARG A 274 -8.80 -13.83 -1.08
N ALA A 275 -7.96 -12.83 -0.81
CA ALA A 275 -8.08 -11.97 0.36
C ALA A 275 -9.43 -11.21 0.36
N ARG A 276 -9.83 -10.59 -0.76
CA ARG A 276 -11.13 -9.91 -0.88
C ARG A 276 -12.30 -10.87 -0.67
N VAL A 277 -12.24 -12.07 -1.25
CA VAL A 277 -13.27 -13.11 -1.04
C VAL A 277 -13.34 -13.56 0.41
N LEU A 278 -12.20 -13.70 1.10
CA LEU A 278 -12.16 -14.02 2.53
C LEU A 278 -12.81 -12.92 3.37
N GLY A 279 -12.46 -11.65 3.10
CA GLY A 279 -13.06 -10.50 3.74
C GLY A 279 -14.58 -10.47 3.54
N ALA A 280 -15.05 -10.67 2.30
CA ALA A 280 -16.47 -10.71 1.96
C ALA A 280 -17.23 -11.81 2.71
N ARG A 281 -16.64 -13.00 2.86
CA ARG A 281 -17.27 -14.12 3.61
C ARG A 281 -17.38 -13.88 5.11
N ASN A 282 -16.56 -12.99 5.66
CA ASN A 282 -16.52 -12.67 7.09
C ASN A 282 -17.24 -11.36 7.45
N ALA A 283 -17.67 -10.62 6.43
CA ALA A 283 -18.46 -9.40 6.55
C ALA A 283 -19.92 -9.72 6.89
N THR A 284 -20.51 -8.85 7.70
CA THR A 284 -21.88 -9.02 8.23
C THR A 284 -22.78 -7.81 7.99
N GLY A 285 -22.28 -6.77 7.33
CA GLY A 285 -23.05 -5.61 6.90
C GLY A 285 -23.87 -5.90 5.64
N ASP A 286 -24.80 -4.99 5.33
CA ASP A 286 -25.71 -5.10 4.19
C ASP A 286 -24.98 -4.90 2.85
N VAL A 287 -23.97 -4.02 2.84
CA VAL A 287 -23.19 -3.66 1.65
C VAL A 287 -21.70 -3.91 1.88
N LEU A 288 -21.02 -4.49 0.89
CA LEU A 288 -19.56 -4.66 0.90
C LEU A 288 -18.89 -3.48 0.20
N VAL A 289 -17.92 -2.85 0.86
CA VAL A 289 -17.12 -1.77 0.30
C VAL A 289 -15.65 -2.18 0.34
N PHE A 290 -15.02 -2.26 -0.82
CA PHE A 290 -13.61 -2.62 -0.94
C PHE A 290 -12.76 -1.36 -1.10
N LEU A 291 -11.76 -1.21 -0.25
CA LEU A 291 -10.79 -0.14 -0.31
C LEU A 291 -9.37 -0.71 -0.34
N ASP A 292 -8.46 0.01 -0.98
CA ASP A 292 -7.03 -0.30 -0.91
C ASP A 292 -6.44 0.17 0.43
N SER A 293 -5.26 -0.33 0.79
CA SER A 293 -4.61 -0.08 2.08
C SER A 293 -3.87 1.25 2.19
N HIS A 294 -3.94 2.08 1.15
CA HIS A 294 -3.27 3.38 1.03
C HIS A 294 -4.20 4.41 0.40
N ILE A 295 -5.33 4.65 1.06
CA ILE A 295 -6.37 5.58 0.63
C ILE A 295 -6.60 6.66 1.67
N GLU A 296 -7.24 7.75 1.27
CA GLU A 296 -7.86 8.68 2.20
C GLU A 296 -9.23 9.08 1.66
N VAL A 297 -10.28 8.72 2.38
CA VAL A 297 -11.65 9.03 1.93
C VAL A 297 -11.95 10.52 2.10
N ASN A 298 -12.72 11.09 1.18
CA ASN A 298 -13.18 12.48 1.27
C ASN A 298 -14.48 12.59 2.11
N LYS A 299 -14.99 13.81 2.29
CA LYS A 299 -16.24 14.07 3.01
C LYS A 299 -17.44 13.50 2.24
N VAL A 300 -18.39 12.90 2.97
CA VAL A 300 -19.64 12.37 2.41
C VAL A 300 -19.38 11.42 1.24
N TRP A 301 -18.37 10.57 1.39
CA TRP A 301 -17.91 9.69 0.32
C TRP A 301 -18.79 8.42 0.17
N LEU A 302 -19.45 8.00 1.25
CA LEU A 302 -20.14 6.71 1.32
C LEU A 302 -21.65 6.86 1.10
N GLU A 303 -22.25 7.92 1.60
CA GLU A 303 -23.68 8.23 1.50
C GLU A 303 -24.19 8.23 0.04
N PRO A 304 -23.52 8.86 -0.94
CA PRO A 304 -23.97 8.83 -2.33
C PRO A 304 -23.91 7.42 -2.93
N LEU A 305 -22.93 6.62 -2.53
CA LEU A 305 -22.76 5.24 -2.98
C LEU A 305 -23.88 4.35 -2.44
N LEU A 306 -24.15 4.45 -1.14
CA LEU A 306 -25.20 3.67 -0.48
C LEU A 306 -26.60 4.09 -0.90
N GLU A 307 -26.84 5.37 -1.16
CA GLU A 307 -28.12 5.86 -1.69
C GLU A 307 -28.43 5.21 -3.04
N ARG A 308 -27.43 5.10 -3.91
CA ARG A 308 -27.62 4.46 -5.23
C ARG A 308 -27.89 2.96 -5.11
N ILE A 309 -27.19 2.25 -4.23
CA ILE A 309 -27.44 0.82 -3.97
C ILE A 309 -28.82 0.62 -3.34
N LYS A 310 -29.20 1.48 -2.40
CA LYS A 310 -30.53 1.43 -1.77
C LYS A 310 -31.65 1.59 -2.79
N HIS A 311 -31.47 2.45 -3.78
CA HIS A 311 -32.44 2.62 -4.86
C HIS A 311 -32.51 1.37 -5.76
N GLU A 312 -31.38 0.71 -6.03
CA GLU A 312 -31.31 -0.45 -6.91
C GLU A 312 -30.20 -1.40 -6.43
N GLU A 313 -30.59 -2.46 -5.70
CA GLU A 313 -29.68 -3.41 -5.05
C GLU A 313 -28.82 -4.21 -6.04
N THR A 314 -29.23 -4.25 -7.32
CA THR A 314 -28.45 -4.89 -8.39
C THR A 314 -27.34 -3.98 -8.96
N THR A 315 -27.26 -2.72 -8.54
CA THR A 315 -26.24 -1.77 -9.01
C THR A 315 -24.93 -1.92 -8.25
N VAL A 316 -23.82 -2.10 -8.97
CA VAL A 316 -22.47 -1.94 -8.43
C VAL A 316 -22.01 -0.51 -8.68
N VAL A 317 -21.61 0.18 -7.62
CA VAL A 317 -21.19 1.60 -7.66
C VAL A 317 -19.68 1.72 -7.44
N MET A 318 -19.10 2.78 -7.98
CA MET A 318 -17.67 3.08 -7.83
C MET A 318 -17.52 4.59 -7.56
N PRO A 319 -16.69 4.99 -6.58
CA PRO A 319 -16.39 6.40 -6.37
C PRO A 319 -15.51 6.96 -7.50
N VAL A 320 -15.46 8.28 -7.64
CA VAL A 320 -14.35 8.93 -8.35
C VAL A 320 -13.08 8.71 -7.50
N ILE A 321 -12.02 8.22 -8.13
CA ILE A 321 -10.77 7.90 -7.46
C ILE A 321 -9.80 9.06 -7.68
N ASP A 322 -9.70 9.94 -6.70
CA ASP A 322 -8.74 11.05 -6.68
C ASP A 322 -7.30 10.56 -6.51
N ILE A 323 -6.34 11.44 -6.81
CA ILE A 323 -4.92 11.10 -6.83
C ILE A 323 -4.25 11.62 -5.56
N ILE A 324 -3.58 10.73 -4.83
CA ILE A 324 -2.59 11.08 -3.81
C ILE A 324 -1.22 10.89 -4.42
N ASN A 325 -0.45 11.97 -4.56
CA ASN A 325 0.87 11.90 -5.17
C ASN A 325 1.86 11.14 -4.28
N ALA A 326 2.55 10.13 -4.82
CA ALA A 326 3.46 9.26 -4.06
C ALA A 326 4.68 9.98 -3.45
N ASP A 327 5.09 11.12 -4.02
CA ASP A 327 6.29 11.85 -3.59
C ASP A 327 5.97 12.96 -2.59
N THR A 328 4.85 13.64 -2.80
CA THR A 328 4.43 14.87 -2.11
C THR A 328 3.20 14.70 -1.23
N PHE A 329 2.51 13.56 -1.33
CA PHE A 329 1.22 13.29 -0.69
C PHE A 329 0.14 14.32 -1.00
N ASN A 330 0.32 15.17 -2.04
CA ASN A 330 -0.70 16.12 -2.45
C ASN A 330 -1.95 15.38 -2.95
N TYR A 331 -3.11 15.81 -2.49
CA TYR A 331 -4.42 15.25 -2.84
C TYR A 331 -5.03 16.10 -3.94
N THR A 332 -5.23 15.54 -5.13
CA THR A 332 -5.75 16.26 -6.30
C THR A 332 -6.96 15.57 -6.90
N PRO A 333 -7.97 16.34 -7.36
CA PRO A 333 -9.17 15.78 -7.99
C PRO A 333 -8.82 15.02 -9.26
N SER A 334 -9.52 13.91 -9.50
CA SER A 334 -9.50 13.21 -10.78
C SER A 334 -10.59 13.73 -11.72
N PRO A 335 -10.32 13.77 -13.04
CA PRO A 335 -11.36 14.08 -14.02
C PRO A 335 -12.45 13.00 -14.02
N LEU A 336 -13.66 13.36 -14.46
CA LEU A 336 -14.72 12.39 -14.70
C LEU A 336 -14.36 11.52 -15.91
N VAL A 337 -14.18 10.23 -15.65
CA VAL A 337 -13.77 9.23 -16.64
C VAL A 337 -14.57 7.95 -16.44
N ARG A 338 -14.66 7.15 -17.49
CA ARG A 338 -15.22 5.79 -17.44
C ARG A 338 -14.12 4.74 -17.55
N GLY A 339 -14.32 3.63 -16.86
CA GLY A 339 -13.45 2.46 -16.99
C GLY A 339 -13.68 1.75 -18.32
N GLY A 340 -12.59 1.37 -18.98
CA GLY A 340 -12.57 0.55 -20.18
C GLY A 340 -11.40 -0.42 -20.18
N PHE A 341 -11.20 -1.14 -21.27
CA PHE A 341 -10.03 -2.00 -21.47
C PHE A 341 -9.56 -1.98 -22.91
N ASN A 342 -8.27 -2.24 -23.13
CA ASN A 342 -7.71 -2.45 -24.46
C ASN A 342 -7.78 -3.94 -24.87
N TRP A 343 -7.42 -4.29 -26.11
CA TRP A 343 -7.48 -5.69 -26.59
C TRP A 343 -6.53 -6.66 -25.87
N GLY A 344 -5.57 -6.15 -25.08
CA GLY A 344 -4.75 -6.95 -24.16
C GLY A 344 -5.40 -7.17 -22.79
N LEU A 345 -6.65 -6.74 -22.61
CA LEU A 345 -7.39 -6.76 -21.34
C LEU A 345 -6.75 -5.92 -20.22
N HIS A 346 -5.94 -4.92 -20.58
CA HIS A 346 -5.46 -3.93 -19.62
C HIS A 346 -6.53 -2.88 -19.39
N PHE A 347 -6.83 -2.60 -18.13
CA PHE A 347 -7.70 -1.51 -17.72
C PHE A 347 -7.17 -0.16 -18.23
N LYS A 348 -8.09 0.72 -18.64
CA LYS A 348 -7.81 2.09 -19.02
C LYS A 348 -8.93 3.03 -18.58
N TRP A 349 -8.59 4.30 -18.42
CA TRP A 349 -9.54 5.39 -18.27
C TRP A 349 -9.84 6.00 -19.63
N ASP A 350 -11.12 6.05 -20.00
CA ASP A 350 -11.61 6.73 -21.19
C ASP A 350 -12.42 7.97 -20.77
N ASN A 351 -12.37 9.03 -21.57
CA ASN A 351 -13.24 10.19 -21.37
C ASN A 351 -14.71 9.80 -21.50
N LEU A 352 -15.56 10.57 -20.84
CA LEU A 352 -17.01 10.47 -21.05
C LEU A 352 -17.38 10.84 -22.50
N PRO A 353 -18.43 10.23 -23.07
CA PRO A 353 -18.96 10.66 -24.37
C PRO A 353 -19.32 12.15 -24.38
N GLU A 354 -19.28 12.78 -25.55
CA GLU A 354 -19.81 14.15 -25.71
C GLU A 354 -21.30 14.18 -25.34
N GLY A 355 -21.71 15.22 -24.61
CA GLY A 355 -23.10 15.39 -24.13
C GLY A 355 -23.43 14.71 -22.79
N THR A 356 -22.45 14.08 -22.14
CA THR A 356 -22.67 13.47 -20.81
C THR A 356 -22.68 14.50 -19.67
N ASP A 357 -22.03 15.66 -19.88
CA ASP A 357 -21.82 16.72 -18.87
C ASP A 357 -22.64 18.01 -19.15
N ASP A 358 -23.59 17.99 -20.10
CA ASP A 358 -24.39 19.17 -20.48
C ASP A 358 -25.59 19.45 -19.53
N GLY A 359 -25.55 18.92 -18.30
CA GLY A 359 -26.68 18.88 -17.36
C GLY A 359 -26.43 19.60 -16.04
#